data_AF-A0A3N2H347-F1
#
_entry.id   AF-A0A3N2H347-F1
#
_cell.length_a   1.000
_cell.length_b   1.000
_cell.length_c   1.000
_cell.angle_alpha   90.00
_cell.angle_beta   90.00
_cell.angle_gamma   90.00
#
_symmetry.space_group_name_H-M   'P 1'
#
loop_
_entity.id
_entity.type
_entity.pdbx_description
1 polymer ?
#
loop_
_entity_poly.entity_id
_entity_poly.type
_entity_poly.pdbx_seq_one_letter_code
_entity_poly.pdbx_strand_id
1 'polypeptide(L)'
;MVTKNPLRLAIDQVIPETGLVKKSGSWYLRQEETIGVINLQKSQYGDQYYVNIAVWLLPLGDVDFPAEHKCHIRTRLTRLLAEREQELVQVLDLTVERPDREEVLKQAIEENIVPIFKSCATLAGFRQPQGRYFLECSLVVGEAQQLLDAVV
;
A
#
# COMPACT_ATOMS: atom_id res chain seq x y z
N MET A 1 -12.63 26.34 -8.03
CA MET A 1 -12.87 24.95 -7.58
C MET A 1 -11.51 24.30 -7.35
N VAL A 2 -11.23 23.77 -6.17
CA VAL A 2 -10.03 22.95 -5.98
C VAL A 2 -10.31 21.60 -6.62
N THR A 3 -9.77 21.36 -7.81
CA THR A 3 -9.87 20.06 -8.47
C THR A 3 -9.22 19.03 -7.54
N LYS A 4 -10.03 18.11 -7.00
CA LYS A 4 -9.50 17.05 -6.14
C LYS A 4 -8.56 16.18 -6.98
N ASN A 5 -7.38 15.87 -6.45
CA ASN A 5 -6.41 15.00 -7.14
C ASN A 5 -7.09 13.66 -7.51
N PRO A 6 -7.13 13.27 -8.79
CA PRO A 6 -7.85 12.07 -9.25
C PRO A 6 -7.30 10.78 -8.63
N LEU A 7 -6.00 10.71 -8.34
CA LEU A 7 -5.39 9.57 -7.66
C LEU A 7 -5.92 9.41 -6.24
N ARG A 8 -6.14 10.53 -5.54
CA ARG A 8 -6.74 10.50 -4.20
C ARG A 8 -8.20 10.07 -4.26
N LEU A 9 -8.94 10.50 -5.29
CA LEU A 9 -10.32 10.08 -5.50
C LEU A 9 -10.42 8.57 -5.75
N ALA A 10 -9.54 8.02 -6.57
CA ALA A 10 -9.48 6.58 -6.83
C ALA A 10 -9.33 5.78 -5.54
N ILE A 11 -8.37 6.13 -4.67
CA ILE A 11 -8.14 5.41 -3.42
C ILE A 11 -9.29 5.62 -2.42
N ASP A 12 -9.91 6.81 -2.41
CA ASP A 12 -11.09 7.08 -1.57
C ASP A 12 -12.28 6.21 -1.92
N GLN A 13 -12.46 5.86 -3.20
CA GLN A 13 -13.56 5.01 -3.67
C GLN A 13 -13.42 3.56 -3.18
N VAL A 14 -12.22 3.13 -2.80
CA VAL A 14 -11.95 1.78 -2.25
C VAL A 14 -12.44 1.63 -0.81
N ILE A 15 -12.60 2.74 -0.07
CA ILE A 15 -12.90 2.73 1.37
C ILE A 15 -14.18 1.95 1.75
N PRO A 16 -15.36 2.20 1.13
CA PRO A 16 -16.63 1.71 1.64
C PRO A 16 -16.72 0.19 1.75
N GLU A 17 -15.98 -0.55 0.92
CA GLU A 17 -16.10 -2.01 0.79
C GLU A 17 -14.93 -2.78 1.42
N THR A 18 -13.91 -2.08 1.92
CA THR A 18 -12.63 -2.71 2.29
C THR A 18 -12.24 -2.58 3.75
N GLY A 19 -12.91 -1.69 4.49
CA GLY A 19 -12.57 -1.38 5.89
C GLY A 19 -11.39 -0.43 6.05
N LEU A 20 -10.88 0.13 4.95
CA LEU A 20 -9.84 1.16 4.99
C LEU A 20 -10.37 2.42 5.69
N VAL A 21 -9.52 3.02 6.52
CA VAL A 21 -9.79 4.31 7.16
C VAL A 21 -8.79 5.34 6.65
N LYS A 22 -9.28 6.50 6.23
CA LYS A 22 -8.43 7.59 5.74
C LYS A 22 -7.97 8.51 6.88
N LYS A 23 -6.67 8.76 6.96
CA LYS A 23 -6.07 9.74 7.89
C LYS A 23 -4.91 10.47 7.23
N SER A 24 -4.93 11.80 7.27
CA SER A 24 -3.81 12.67 6.84
C SER A 24 -3.20 12.37 5.46
N GLY A 25 -3.99 11.90 4.49
CA GLY A 25 -3.50 11.60 3.13
C GLY A 25 -3.00 10.16 2.93
N SER A 26 -3.19 9.30 3.92
CA SER A 26 -2.96 7.86 3.85
C SER A 26 -4.24 7.10 4.19
N TRP A 27 -4.28 5.82 3.83
CA TRP A 27 -5.38 4.89 4.08
C TRP A 27 -4.86 3.67 4.83
N TYR A 28 -5.60 3.26 5.86
CA TYR A 28 -5.15 2.32 6.87
C TYR A 28 -6.11 1.16 7.01
N LEU A 29 -5.61 -0.07 7.06
CA LEU A 29 -6.39 -1.26 7.37
C LEU A 29 -5.81 -1.90 8.62
N ARG A 30 -6.42 -1.65 9.79
CA ARG A 30 -6.03 -2.30 11.05
C ARG A 30 -6.64 -3.70 11.11
N GLN A 31 -5.81 -4.67 11.45
CA GLN A 31 -6.14 -6.10 11.48
C GLN A 31 -5.64 -6.72 12.79
N GLU A 32 -5.63 -8.06 12.85
CA GLU A 32 -5.31 -8.82 14.07
C GLU A 32 -3.90 -8.54 14.61
N GLU A 33 -2.87 -8.65 13.76
CA GLU A 33 -1.47 -8.42 14.14
C GLU A 33 -0.77 -7.37 13.28
N THR A 34 -1.50 -6.75 12.33
CA THR A 34 -0.92 -5.83 11.36
C THR A 34 -1.78 -4.59 11.12
N ILE A 35 -1.13 -3.54 10.61
CA ILE A 35 -1.80 -2.38 10.01
C ILE A 35 -1.25 -2.21 8.59
N GLY A 36 -2.08 -2.44 7.58
CA GLY A 36 -1.77 -2.09 6.19
C GLY A 36 -1.89 -0.58 5.97
N VAL A 37 -0.96 0.00 5.22
CA VAL A 37 -0.90 1.44 4.93
C VAL A 37 -0.73 1.64 3.42
N ILE A 38 -1.63 2.42 2.83
CA ILE A 38 -1.49 2.98 1.49
C ILE A 38 -1.19 4.46 1.67
N ASN A 39 -0.09 4.94 1.09
CA ASN A 39 0.29 6.34 1.13
C ASN A 39 0.49 6.89 -0.29
N LEU A 40 -0.18 7.99 -0.61
CA LEU A 40 -0.01 8.71 -1.86
C LEU A 40 1.01 9.83 -1.66
N GLN A 41 2.17 9.71 -2.32
CA GLN A 41 3.28 10.64 -2.21
C GLN A 41 3.50 11.36 -3.54
N LYS A 42 3.49 12.70 -3.54
CA LYS A 42 3.89 13.49 -4.72
C LYS A 42 5.41 13.46 -4.90
N SER A 43 5.88 13.32 -6.14
CA SER A 43 7.29 13.52 -6.49
C SER A 43 7.71 14.96 -6.22
N GLN A 44 8.98 15.13 -5.80
CA GLN A 44 9.57 16.46 -5.66
C GLN A 44 10.00 17.09 -7.00
N TYR A 45 10.03 16.30 -8.08
CA TYR A 45 10.57 16.70 -9.39
C TYR A 45 9.49 16.94 -10.46
N GLY A 46 8.20 16.79 -10.13
CA GLY A 46 7.12 16.98 -11.10
C GLY A 46 5.76 16.53 -10.58
N ASP A 47 4.80 16.41 -11.50
CA ASP A 47 3.42 15.98 -11.19
C ASP A 47 3.22 14.46 -11.26
N GLN A 48 4.30 13.71 -11.06
CA GLN A 48 4.27 12.28 -10.85
C GLN A 48 4.05 11.94 -9.38
N TYR A 49 3.37 10.83 -9.11
CA TYR A 49 3.09 10.33 -7.78
C TYR A 49 3.65 8.92 -7.59
N TYR A 50 3.84 8.56 -6.32
CA TYR A 50 4.10 7.20 -5.90
C TYR A 50 2.97 6.76 -4.98
N VAL A 51 2.56 5.50 -5.14
CA VAL A 51 1.71 4.82 -4.16
C VAL A 51 2.60 3.86 -3.39
N ASN A 52 2.89 4.23 -2.14
CA ASN A 52 3.66 3.40 -1.24
C ASN A 52 2.71 2.47 -0.48
N ILE A 53 3.08 1.19 -0.42
CA ILE A 53 2.37 0.13 0.29
C ILE A 53 3.25 -0.30 1.45
N ALA A 54 2.72 -0.26 2.67
CA ALA A 54 3.48 -0.61 3.84
C ALA A 54 2.66 -1.39 4.85
N VAL A 55 3.34 -2.15 5.71
CA VAL A 55 2.73 -2.89 6.80
C VAL A 55 3.48 -2.59 8.10
N TRP A 56 2.71 -2.20 9.12
CA TRP A 56 3.15 -2.14 10.50
C TRP A 56 2.77 -3.44 11.21
N LEU A 57 3.77 -4.12 11.77
CA LEU A 57 3.57 -5.28 12.66
C LEU A 57 3.28 -4.80 14.08
N LEU A 58 2.07 -5.06 14.59
CA LEU A 58 1.64 -4.67 15.94
C LEU A 58 2.53 -5.24 17.08
N PRO A 59 3.09 -6.46 16.98
CA PRO A 59 3.98 -6.97 18.02
C PRO A 59 5.28 -6.17 18.21
N LEU A 60 5.65 -5.32 17.24
CA LEU A 60 6.84 -4.46 17.33
C LEU A 60 6.53 -3.05 17.84
N GLY A 61 5.26 -2.71 18.06
CA GLY A 61 4.88 -1.45 18.71
C GLY A 61 3.41 -1.09 18.52
N ASP A 62 2.91 -0.25 19.42
CA ASP A 62 1.52 0.19 19.42
C ASP A 62 1.37 1.61 18.84
N VAL A 63 0.68 1.70 17.71
CA VAL A 63 0.37 2.95 17.01
C VAL A 63 -0.88 2.75 16.15
N ASP A 64 -1.79 3.71 16.16
CA ASP A 64 -3.03 3.60 15.37
C ASP A 64 -2.84 3.92 13.89
N PHE A 65 -2.03 4.94 13.60
CA PHE A 65 -1.82 5.48 12.26
C PHE A 65 -0.31 5.67 12.01
N PRO A 66 0.45 4.58 11.79
CA PRO A 66 1.88 4.68 11.56
C PRO A 66 2.17 5.52 10.31
N ALA A 67 3.23 6.33 10.36
CA ALA A 67 3.73 6.97 9.16
C ALA A 67 4.36 5.90 8.26
N GLU A 68 4.06 5.93 6.95
CA GLU A 68 4.54 4.91 5.99
C GLU A 68 6.04 4.67 6.11
N HIS A 69 6.84 5.73 6.26
CA HIS A 69 8.29 5.61 6.31
C HIS A 69 8.84 4.94 7.57
N LYS A 70 8.00 4.77 8.61
CA LYS A 70 8.33 4.07 9.85
C LYS A 70 7.81 2.64 9.88
N CYS A 71 7.01 2.23 8.90
CA CYS A 71 6.50 0.87 8.83
C CYS A 71 7.64 -0.14 8.65
N HIS A 72 7.41 -1.33 9.19
CA HIS A 72 8.39 -2.41 9.24
C HIS A 72 8.62 -3.08 7.88
N ILE A 73 7.57 -3.13 7.05
CA ILE A 73 7.61 -3.68 5.70
C ILE A 73 7.11 -2.62 4.74
N ARG A 74 7.85 -2.32 3.67
CA ARG A 74 7.55 -1.19 2.77
C ARG A 74 7.90 -1.52 1.32
N THR A 75 7.05 -1.11 0.40
CA THR A 75 7.29 -1.23 -1.04
C THR A 75 6.48 -0.19 -1.83
N ARG A 76 6.64 -0.18 -3.15
CA ARG A 76 5.85 0.63 -4.08
C ARG A 76 4.85 -0.25 -4.81
N LEU A 77 3.67 0.31 -5.09
CA LEU A 77 2.64 -0.36 -5.90
C LEU A 77 3.21 -0.89 -7.23
N THR A 78 4.01 -0.08 -7.92
CA THR A 78 4.63 -0.48 -9.20
C THR A 78 5.61 -1.65 -9.08
N ARG A 79 6.21 -1.87 -7.91
CA ARG A 79 7.11 -3.00 -7.65
C ARG A 79 6.33 -4.27 -7.30
N LEU A 80 5.18 -4.12 -6.63
CA LEU A 80 4.27 -5.24 -6.34
C LEU A 80 3.51 -5.73 -7.55
N LEU A 81 3.24 -4.85 -8.51
CA LEU A 81 2.55 -5.15 -9.76
C LEU A 81 3.51 -4.90 -10.93
N ALA A 82 4.66 -5.57 -10.90
CA ALA A 82 5.76 -5.35 -11.83
C ALA A 82 5.33 -5.63 -13.29
N GLU A 83 4.44 -6.58 -13.49
CA GLU A 83 3.83 -6.90 -14.79
C GLU A 83 2.96 -5.76 -15.34
N ARG A 84 2.51 -4.84 -14.48
CA ARG A 84 1.73 -3.65 -14.82
C ARG A 84 2.53 -2.36 -14.65
N GLU A 85 3.84 -2.42 -14.44
CA GLU A 85 4.65 -1.24 -14.08
C GLU A 85 4.49 -0.09 -15.08
N GLN A 86 4.57 -0.37 -16.38
CA GLN A 86 4.45 0.67 -17.42
C GLN A 86 3.08 1.35 -17.40
N GLU A 87 2.01 0.58 -17.21
CA GLU A 87 0.65 1.11 -17.10
C GLU A 87 0.52 2.00 -15.86
N LEU A 88 0.99 1.51 -14.71
CA LEU A 88 0.89 2.21 -13.43
C LEU A 88 1.74 3.49 -13.41
N VAL A 89 2.91 3.50 -14.05
CA VAL A 89 3.73 4.71 -14.19
C VAL A 89 2.96 5.81 -14.93
N GLN A 90 2.23 5.48 -15.99
CA GLN A 90 1.39 6.44 -16.73
C GLN A 90 0.15 6.87 -15.93
N VAL A 91 -0.49 5.95 -15.22
CA VAL A 91 -1.61 6.25 -14.33
C VAL A 91 -1.19 7.25 -13.26
N LEU A 92 -0.01 7.06 -12.66
CA LEU A 92 0.52 7.88 -11.57
C LEU A 92 1.21 9.17 -12.04
N ASP A 93 1.30 9.43 -13.34
CA ASP A 93 1.81 10.68 -13.90
C ASP A 93 0.64 11.56 -14.35
N LEU A 94 0.45 12.72 -13.70
CA LEU A 94 -0.63 13.65 -14.07
C LEU A 94 -0.33 14.45 -15.34
N THR A 95 0.89 14.41 -15.87
CA THR A 95 1.25 15.04 -17.14
C THR A 95 0.81 14.21 -18.35
N VAL A 96 0.52 12.92 -18.15
CA VAL A 96 -0.01 12.02 -19.18
C VAL A 96 -1.53 12.12 -19.20
N GLU A 97 -2.12 12.29 -20.38
CA GLU A 97 -3.59 12.25 -20.53
C GLU A 97 -4.09 10.81 -20.44
N ARG A 98 -4.79 10.48 -19.35
CA ARG A 98 -5.35 9.16 -19.05
C ARG A 98 -6.75 9.31 -18.44
N PRO A 99 -7.82 9.23 -19.24
CA PRO A 99 -9.19 9.39 -18.75
C PRO A 99 -9.64 8.23 -17.84
N ASP A 100 -8.99 7.07 -17.95
CA ASP A 100 -9.25 5.84 -17.20
C ASP A 100 -8.47 5.74 -15.87
N ARG A 101 -7.63 6.73 -15.56
CA ARG A 101 -6.70 6.73 -14.41
C ARG A 101 -7.35 6.32 -13.09
N GLU A 102 -8.51 6.89 -12.78
CA GLU A 102 -9.18 6.65 -11.51
C GLU A 102 -9.61 5.19 -11.39
N GLU A 103 -10.23 4.65 -12.44
CA GLU A 103 -10.71 3.27 -12.47
C GLU A 103 -9.54 2.27 -12.40
N VAL A 104 -8.49 2.49 -13.19
CA VAL A 104 -7.31 1.59 -13.22
C VAL A 104 -6.62 1.55 -11.85
N LEU A 105 -6.44 2.70 -11.19
CA LEU A 105 -5.81 2.73 -9.86
C LEU A 105 -6.72 2.11 -8.80
N LYS A 106 -8.03 2.39 -8.85
CA LYS A 106 -9.01 1.79 -7.94
C LYS A 106 -8.96 0.26 -8.03
N GLN A 107 -9.06 -0.31 -9.23
CA GLN A 107 -8.97 -1.75 -9.48
C GLN A 107 -7.63 -2.33 -9.01
N ALA A 108 -6.51 -1.67 -9.32
CA ALA A 108 -5.20 -2.14 -8.86
C ALA A 108 -5.14 -2.29 -7.33
N ILE A 109 -5.76 -1.38 -6.58
CA ILE A 109 -5.78 -1.43 -5.11
C ILE A 109 -6.78 -2.46 -4.61
N GLU A 110 -8.01 -2.46 -5.13
CA GLU A 110 -9.09 -3.38 -4.71
C GLU A 110 -8.75 -4.84 -4.97
N GLU A 111 -8.21 -5.14 -6.14
CA GLU A 111 -8.00 -6.51 -6.60
C GLU A 111 -6.68 -7.10 -6.11
N ASN A 112 -5.69 -6.26 -5.77
CA ASN A 112 -4.35 -6.73 -5.42
C ASN A 112 -3.93 -6.33 -4.01
N ILE A 113 -4.00 -5.03 -3.68
CA ILE A 113 -3.44 -4.54 -2.42
C ILE A 113 -4.31 -4.92 -1.22
N VAL A 114 -5.63 -4.76 -1.32
CA VAL A 114 -6.54 -5.13 -0.23
C VAL A 114 -6.48 -6.64 0.07
N PRO A 115 -6.48 -7.54 -0.93
CA PRO A 115 -6.24 -8.97 -0.71
C PRO A 115 -4.88 -9.26 -0.08
N ILE A 116 -3.80 -8.60 -0.50
CA ILE A 116 -2.48 -8.77 0.14
C ILE A 116 -2.54 -8.42 1.63
N PHE A 117 -3.13 -7.28 2.00
CA PHE A 117 -3.29 -6.92 3.41
C PHE A 117 -4.11 -7.94 4.19
N LYS A 118 -5.24 -8.40 3.63
CA LYS A 118 -6.08 -9.43 4.26
C LYS A 118 -5.33 -10.75 4.46
N SER A 119 -4.54 -11.18 3.47
CA SER A 119 -3.68 -12.37 3.58
C SER A 119 -2.56 -12.20 4.59
N CYS A 120 -2.13 -10.97 4.87
CA CYS A 120 -1.11 -10.62 5.86
C CYS A 120 -1.71 -10.05 7.15
N ALA A 121 -2.93 -10.45 7.52
CA ALA A 121 -3.58 -10.03 8.77
C ALA A 121 -2.82 -10.45 10.03
N THR A 122 -2.10 -11.57 9.94
CA THR A 122 -1.32 -12.19 11.00
C THR A 122 0.12 -12.42 10.55
N LEU A 123 1.04 -12.62 11.49
CA LEU A 123 2.43 -13.00 11.21
C LEU A 123 2.52 -14.30 10.42
N ALA A 124 1.63 -15.26 10.71
CA ALA A 124 1.53 -16.51 9.95
C ALA A 124 1.10 -16.30 8.49
N GLY A 125 0.33 -15.25 8.21
CA GLY A 125 -0.09 -14.85 6.87
C GLY A 125 1.07 -14.57 5.92
N PHE A 126 2.18 -14.02 6.44
CA PHE A 126 3.39 -13.79 5.66
C PHE A 126 4.10 -15.07 5.18
N ARG A 127 3.72 -16.24 5.69
CA ARG A 127 4.25 -17.54 5.21
C ARG A 127 3.51 -18.07 4.00
N GLN A 128 2.29 -17.62 3.79
CA GLN A 128 1.48 -18.03 2.64
C GLN A 128 2.08 -17.45 1.35
N PRO A 129 1.83 -18.06 0.18
CA PRO A 129 2.45 -17.63 -1.08
C PRO A 129 2.32 -16.12 -1.36
N GLN A 130 1.14 -15.54 -1.09
CA GLN A 130 0.91 -14.11 -1.30
C GLN A 130 1.69 -13.22 -0.31
N GLY A 131 1.81 -13.64 0.94
CA GLY A 131 2.60 -12.94 1.94
C GLY A 131 4.11 -13.02 1.67
N ARG A 132 4.60 -14.19 1.25
CA ARG A 132 5.98 -14.40 0.79
C ARG A 132 6.32 -13.49 -0.38
N TYR A 133 5.46 -13.45 -1.40
CA TYR A 133 5.61 -12.56 -2.54
C TYR A 133 5.69 -11.09 -2.12
N PHE A 134 4.79 -10.66 -1.24
CA PHE A 134 4.82 -9.29 -0.70
C PHE A 134 6.16 -8.97 -0.01
N LEU A 135 6.72 -9.90 0.78
CA LEU A 135 8.03 -9.72 1.43
C LEU A 135 9.17 -9.63 0.40
N GLU A 136 9.20 -10.48 -0.61
CA GLU A 136 10.22 -10.48 -1.68
C GLU A 136 10.25 -9.16 -2.45
N CYS A 137 9.07 -8.56 -2.65
CA CYS A 137 8.92 -7.26 -3.28
C CYS A 137 9.19 -6.08 -2.33
N SER A 138 9.45 -6.31 -1.05
CA SER A 138 9.51 -5.26 -0.03
C SER A 138 10.88 -5.07 0.63
N LEU A 139 11.12 -3.86 1.09
CA LEU A 139 12.10 -3.61 2.14
C LEU A 139 11.51 -4.07 3.47
N VAL A 140 12.22 -4.93 4.19
CA VAL A 140 11.86 -5.41 5.52
C VAL A 140 12.95 -4.96 6.50
N VAL A 141 12.59 -4.21 7.54
CA VAL A 141 13.54 -3.75 8.55
C VAL A 141 14.02 -4.90 9.45
N GLY A 142 15.22 -4.78 10.04
CA GLY A 142 15.89 -5.89 10.71
C GLY A 142 15.09 -6.55 11.85
N GLU A 143 14.46 -5.76 12.71
CA GLU A 143 13.60 -6.27 13.80
C GLU A 143 12.39 -7.06 13.28
N ALA A 144 11.87 -6.69 12.11
CA ALA A 144 10.75 -7.40 11.49
C ALA A 144 11.20 -8.68 10.80
N GLN A 145 12.40 -8.71 10.21
CA GLN A 145 13.00 -9.96 9.74
C GLN A 145 13.13 -10.95 10.91
N GLN A 146 13.70 -10.51 12.04
CA GLN A 146 13.86 -11.34 13.23
C GLN A 146 12.52 -11.84 13.78
N LEU A 147 11.51 -10.97 13.88
CA LEU A 147 10.18 -11.37 14.35
C LEU A 147 9.53 -12.39 13.40
N LEU A 148 9.58 -12.13 12.09
CA LEU A 148 8.99 -13.02 11.10
C LEU A 148 9.71 -14.37 11.10
N ASP A 149 11.03 -14.41 11.25
CA ASP A 149 11.82 -15.64 11.32
C ASP A 149 11.63 -16.41 12.64
N ALA A 150 11.44 -15.71 13.77
CA ALA A 150 11.34 -16.34 15.09
C ALA A 150 9.96 -16.91 15.40
N VAL A 151 8.91 -16.34 14.81
CA VAL A 151 7.56 -16.91 14.91
C VAL A 151 7.42 -18.09 13.95
N VAL A 152 8.28 -18.18 12.90
CA VAL A 152 8.35 -19.22 11.85
C VAL A 152 8.90 -20.56 12.32
#